data_AF-A0A6N6RYR2-F1
#
_entry.id   AF-A0A6N6RYR2-F1
#
_cell.length_a   1.000
_cell.length_b   1.000
_cell.length_c   1.000
_cell.angle_alpha   90.00
_cell.angle_beta   90.00
_cell.angle_gamma   90.00
#
_symmetry.space_group_name_H-M   'P 1'
#
loop_
_entity.id
_entity.type
_entity.pdbx_description
1 polymer ?
#
loop_
_entity_poly.entity_id
_entity_poly.type
_entity_poly.pdbx_seq_one_letter_code
_entity_poly.pdbx_strand_id
1 'polypeptide(L)'
;MRVSLSLSSSLTKYVLKNKLSSKKRFPLVLMLEVTHLCNLACEGCGRIREYKETMREMLSVKECIQAVDECPAPVVTVTGGEPLMHPE
;
A
#
# COMPACT_ATOMS: atom_id res chain seq x y z
N MET A 1 -1.08 15.54 15.61
CA MET A 1 -1.75 15.31 14.31
C MET A 1 -3.20 14.93 14.58
N ARG A 2 -4.18 15.66 14.03
CA ARG A 2 -5.60 15.28 14.13
C ARG A 2 -5.96 14.49 12.88
N VAL A 3 -6.44 13.26 13.06
CA VAL A 3 -6.93 12.41 11.97
C VAL A 3 -8.37 12.82 11.64
N SER A 4 -8.77 12.79 10.37
CA SER A 4 -10.16 13.09 9.97
C SER A 4 -11.14 12.19 10.73
N LEU A 5 -12.23 12.77 11.24
CA LEU A 5 -13.28 12.04 11.96
C LEU A 5 -13.88 10.92 11.11
N SER A 6 -14.00 11.14 9.80
CA SER A 6 -14.48 10.14 8.85
C SER A 6 -13.56 8.92 8.80
N LEU A 7 -12.24 9.16 8.75
CA LEU A 7 -11.25 8.08 8.71
C LEU A 7 -11.27 7.29 10.02
N SER A 8 -11.25 7.98 11.16
CA SER A 8 -11.33 7.35 12.49
C SER A 8 -12.59 6.50 12.64
N SER A 9 -13.75 7.01 12.23
CA SER A 9 -15.02 6.27 12.30
C SER A 9 -15.02 5.01 11.45
N SER A 10 -14.54 5.10 10.19
CA SER A 10 -14.44 3.96 9.27
C SER A 10 -13.52 2.86 9.82
N LEU A 11 -12.33 3.25 10.30
CA LEU A 11 -11.36 2.34 10.89
C LEU A 11 -11.90 1.64 12.14
N THR A 12 -12.48 2.41 13.07
CA THR A 12 -13.07 1.86 14.29
C THR A 12 -14.19 0.86 13.96
N LYS A 13 -15.07 1.19 13.00
CA LYS A 13 -16.13 0.28 12.54
C LYS A 13 -15.57 -1.02 11.96
N TYR A 14 -14.53 -0.93 11.13
CA TYR A 14 -13.89 -2.12 10.53
C TYR A 14 -13.24 -3.03 11.59
N VAL A 15 -12.49 -2.46 12.54
CA VAL A 15 -11.85 -3.21 13.62
C VAL A 15 -12.90 -3.87 14.52
N LEU A 16 -13.94 -3.13 14.93
CA LEU A 16 -15.02 -3.67 15.75
C LEU A 16 -15.76 -4.80 15.04
N LYS A 17 -16.08 -4.64 13.75
CA LYS A 17 -16.73 -5.70 12.95
C LYS A 17 -15.92 -7.00 12.97
N ASN A 18 -14.61 -6.92 12.68
CA ASN A 18 -13.75 -8.11 12.67
C ASN A 18 -13.60 -8.73 14.06
N LYS A 19 -13.51 -7.92 15.11
CA LYS A 19 -13.45 -8.39 16.51
C LYS A 19 -14.74 -9.12 16.92
N LEU A 20 -15.91 -8.58 16.56
CA LEU A 20 -17.21 -9.19 16.81
C LEU A 20 -17.42 -10.48 16.02
N SER A 21 -16.84 -10.58 14.81
CA SER A 21 -16.81 -11.83 14.03
C SER A 21 -15.74 -12.83 14.49
N SER A 22 -15.12 -12.62 15.67
CA SER A 22 -14.06 -13.48 16.22
C SER A 22 -12.87 -13.71 15.28
N LYS A 23 -12.64 -12.81 14.31
CA LYS A 23 -11.49 -12.90 13.40
C LYS A 23 -10.24 -12.41 14.13
N LYS A 24 -9.34 -13.35 14.47
CA LYS A 24 -8.08 -13.05 15.18
C LYS A 24 -7.06 -12.29 14.31
N ARG A 25 -7.10 -12.49 13.00
CA ARG A 25 -6.21 -11.86 12.01
C ARG A 25 -7.04 -11.35 10.85
N PHE A 26 -6.81 -10.10 10.47
CA PHE A 26 -7.47 -9.43 9.35
C PHE A 26 -6.53 -8.34 8.82
N PRO A 27 -6.55 -8.05 7.51
CA PRO A 27 -5.71 -7.01 6.96
C PRO A 27 -6.20 -5.63 7.41
N LEU A 28 -5.27 -4.76 7.81
CA LEU A 28 -5.58 -3.39 8.23
C LEU A 28 -5.03 -2.36 7.25
N VAL A 29 -3.86 -2.64 6.67
CA VAL A 29 -3.18 -1.78 5.71
C VAL A 29 -2.70 -2.66 4.56
N LEU A 30 -3.05 -2.28 3.33
CA LEU A 30 -2.43 -2.78 2.12
C LEU A 30 -1.26 -1.85 1.78
N MET A 31 -0.04 -2.38 1.74
CA MET A 31 1.12 -1.67 1.19
C MET A 31 1.23 -2.03 -0.29
N LEU A 32 0.78 -1.11 -1.16
CA LEU A 32 0.72 -1.33 -2.60
C LEU A 32 1.94 -0.74 -3.28
N GLU A 33 2.82 -1.60 -3.78
CA GLU A 33 4.04 -1.20 -4.49
C GLU A 33 3.74 -1.00 -5.97
N VAL A 34 3.53 0.25 -6.37
CA VAL A 34 3.08 0.58 -7.74
C VAL A 34 4.22 0.60 -8.76
N THR A 35 5.44 0.85 -8.31
CA THR A 35 6.64 0.83 -9.16
C THR A 35 7.88 0.49 -8.36
N HIS A 36 8.84 -0.18 -8.99
CA HIS A 36 10.19 -0.34 -8.43
C HIS A 36 11.11 0.84 -8.73
N LEU A 37 10.71 1.74 -9.64
CA LEU A 37 11.51 2.91 -10.01
C LEU A 37 11.63 3.89 -8.85
N CYS A 38 12.83 4.44 -8.68
CA CYS A 38 13.12 5.48 -7.72
C CYS A 38 14.02 6.53 -8.39
N ASN A 39 13.79 7.81 -8.08
CA ASN A 39 14.61 8.92 -8.58
C ASN A 39 15.81 9.24 -7.67
N LEU A 40 15.98 8.52 -6.57
CA LEU A 40 17.06 8.70 -5.59
C LEU A 40 17.94 7.46 -5.49
N ALA A 41 19.21 7.69 -5.16
CA ALA A 41 20.20 6.66 -4.87
C ALA A 41 20.54 6.61 -3.37
N CYS A 42 19.51 6.45 -2.53
CA CYS A 42 19.65 6.52 -1.07
C CYS A 42 20.63 5.46 -0.54
N GLU A 43 21.57 5.90 0.29
CA GLU A 43 22.48 5.01 0.99
C GLU A 43 21.68 4.05 1.89
N GLY A 44 21.91 2.74 1.74
CA GLY A 44 21.22 1.71 2.51
C GLY A 44 19.88 1.24 1.94
N CYS A 45 19.41 1.77 0.80
CA CYS A 45 18.20 1.25 0.16
C CYS A 45 18.46 -0.13 -0.48
N GLY A 46 17.91 -1.18 0.13
CA GLY A 46 18.01 -2.56 -0.38
C GLY A 46 17.46 -2.71 -1.79
N ARG A 47 16.41 -1.96 -2.15
CA ARG A 47 15.75 -2.05 -3.45
C ARG A 47 16.67 -1.78 -4.63
N ILE A 48 17.52 -0.76 -4.54
CA ILE A 48 18.44 -0.39 -5.64
C ILE A 48 19.40 -1.54 -5.94
N ARG A 49 19.74 -2.35 -4.93
CA ARG A 49 20.66 -3.48 -5.06
C ARG A 49 19.94 -4.77 -5.44
N GLU A 50 18.84 -5.07 -4.76
CA GLU A 50 18.09 -6.33 -4.88
C GLU A 50 17.20 -6.36 -6.13
N TYR A 51 16.66 -5.21 -6.55
CA TYR A 51 15.67 -5.10 -7.63
C TYR A 51 16.33 -4.64 -8.92
N LYS A 52 17.68 -4.70 -9.03
CA LYS A 52 18.43 -4.18 -10.18
C LYS A 52 17.87 -4.67 -11.52
N GLU A 53 17.47 -5.94 -11.58
CA GLU A 53 16.93 -6.58 -12.78
C GLU A 53 15.45 -6.21 -13.04
N THR A 54 14.71 -5.82 -12.00
CA THR A 54 13.26 -5.50 -12.05
C THR A 54 12.97 -4.02 -11.80
N MET A 55 13.98 -3.15 -11.81
CA MET A 55 13.86 -1.73 -11.45
C MET A 55 12.83 -0.97 -12.28
N ARG A 56 12.58 -1.41 -13.53
CA ARG A 56 11.64 -0.77 -14.46
C ARG A 56 10.23 -1.34 -14.39
N GLU A 57 9.99 -2.34 -13.55
CA GLU A 57 8.67 -2.92 -13.38
C GLU A 57 7.76 -1.93 -12.63
N MET A 58 6.51 -1.90 -13.09
CA MET A 58 5.43 -1.13 -12.49
C MET A 58 4.11 -1.82 -12.80
N LEU A 59 3.15 -1.64 -11.92
CA LEU A 59 1.78 -2.10 -12.12
C LEU A 59 1.02 -1.04 -12.90
N SER A 60 0.18 -1.45 -13.85
CA SER A 60 -0.81 -0.54 -14.43
C SER A 60 -1.81 -0.05 -13.36
N VAL A 61 -2.49 1.08 -13.60
CA VAL A 61 -3.55 1.57 -12.71
C VAL A 61 -4.64 0.51 -12.52
N LYS A 62 -4.97 -0.24 -13.57
CA LYS A 62 -5.96 -1.31 -13.50
C LYS A 62 -5.54 -2.42 -12.53
N GLU A 63 -4.29 -2.87 -12.61
CA GLU A 63 -3.75 -3.87 -11.68
C GLU A 63 -3.71 -3.36 -10.24
N CYS A 64 -3.37 -2.08 -10.06
CA CYS A 64 -3.42 -1.42 -8.75
C CYS A 64 -4.83 -1.44 -8.14
N ILE A 65 -5.84 -1.03 -8.92
CA ILE A 65 -7.24 -1.03 -8.46
C ILE A 65 -7.71 -2.46 -8.17
N GLN A 66 -7.38 -3.41 -9.04
CA GLN A 66 -7.71 -4.82 -8.82
C GLN A 66 -7.09 -5.35 -7.50
N ALA A 67 -5.83 -5.01 -7.21
CA ALA A 67 -5.18 -5.41 -5.95
C ALA A 67 -5.87 -4.80 -4.71
N VAL A 68 -6.38 -3.57 -4.82
CA VAL A 68 -7.18 -2.93 -3.76
C VAL A 68 -8.52 -3.63 -3.57
N ASP A 69 -9.19 -4.05 -4.64
CA ASP A 69 -10.47 -4.75 -4.57
C ASP A 69 -10.33 -6.16 -3.98
N GLU A 70 -9.22 -6.84 -4.25
CA GLU A 70 -8.91 -8.18 -3.72
C GLU A 70 -8.55 -8.16 -2.22
N CYS A 71 -7.95 -7.07 -1.73
CA CYS A 71 -7.54 -6.94 -0.34
C CYS A 71 -8.55 -6.08 0.45
N PRO A 72 -9.30 -6.65 1.42
CA PRO A 72 -10.32 -5.91 2.16
C PRO A 72 -9.76 -4.97 3.24
N ALA A 73 -8.52 -4.48 3.08
CA ALA A 73 -7.89 -3.55 3.99
C ALA A 73 -8.58 -2.17 3.91
N PRO A 74 -8.93 -1.54 5.04
CA PRO A 74 -9.56 -0.22 5.05
C PRO A 74 -8.59 0.93 4.71
N VAL A 75 -7.29 0.65 4.62
CA VAL A 75 -6.24 1.62 4.31
C VAL A 75 -5.33 1.05 3.25
N VAL A 76 -5.02 1.88 2.26
CA VAL A 76 -4.04 1.59 1.21
C VAL A 76 -2.92 2.61 1.34
N THR A 77 -1.69 2.12 1.48
CA THR A 77 -0.48 2.92 1.39
C THR A 77 0.12 2.68 0.01
N VAL A 78 0.14 3.72 -0.83
CA VAL A 78 0.82 3.68 -2.11
C VAL A 78 2.32 3.86 -1.87
N THR A 79 3.11 2.88 -2.27
CA THR A 79 4.55 2.76 -1.99
C THR A 79 5.27 2.13 -3.20
N GLY A 80 6.53 1.72 -3.04
CA GLY A 80 7.38 1.15 -4.08
C GLY A 80 8.81 1.64 -3.95
N GLY A 81 9.40 2.08 -5.06
CA GLY A 81 10.54 2.99 -5.06
C GLY A 81 10.10 4.41 -4.68
N GLU A 82 9.95 5.29 -5.67
CA GLU A 82 9.28 6.58 -5.52
C GLU A 82 7.90 6.51 -6.19
N PRO A 83 6.79 6.42 -5.43
CA PRO A 83 5.45 6.26 -5.99
C PRO A 83 5.06 7.32 -7.02
N LEU A 84 5.53 8.55 -6.84
CA LEU A 84 5.23 9.66 -7.74
C LEU A 84 5.98 9.58 -9.09
N MET A 85 6.84 8.57 -9.28
CA MET A 85 7.42 8.24 -10.59
C MET A 85 6.48 7.42 -11.47
N HIS A 86 5.38 6.90 -10.91
CA HIS A 86 4.34 6.28 -11.73
C HIS A 86 3.67 7.34 -12.61
N PRO A 87 3.56 7.13 -13.94
CA PRO A 87 3.14 8.18 -14.87
C PRO A 87 1.63 8.51 -14.82
N GLU A 88 0.84 7.63 -14.23
CA GLU A 88 -0.62 7.70 -14.11
C GLU A 88 -1.04 7.76 -12.64
#